data_AF-M1EIR9-F1
#
_entry.id   AF-M1EIR9-F1
#
_cell.length_a   1.000
_cell.length_b   1.000
_cell.length_c   1.000
_cell.angle_alpha   90.00
_cell.angle_beta   90.00
_cell.angle_gamma   90.00
#
_symmetry.space_group_name_H-M   'P 1'
#
loop_
_entity.id
_entity.type
_entity.pdbx_description
1 polymer ?
#
loop_
_entity_poly.entity_id
_entity_poly.type
_entity_poly.pdbx_seq_one_letter_code
_entity_poly.pdbx_strand_id
1 'polypeptide(L)'
;DDHLMPVGKETVKYEEELDLHDEEETSVPGRPGSTKRRQCYPKAIPECLRDSYPKPDQPCYLYVIGMVLTTPLPDELNFRRRKLYPPEDTTRCFGILTAKPIPQIPHFPVYTRSGEVTISIELKKSGFTLSLQMLELITRLHQYIFSHILRLEKPALEFKPTDADSAYCVLPLNVVNDSSTLDIDFKFMEDIEKSEARIGIPSTKYSKETPFVFKLEDYQDAVIIPRYRNFDQPHRFYVADVYTDLTPLSKFPSPEYETFAEYYKTKYNLDLTNLTQPLLDVDHTSSRLNLLTP
;
A
#
# COMPACT_ATOMS: atom_id res chain seq x y z
N ASP A 1 -1.03 27.82 -4.59
CA ASP A 1 -1.32 26.38 -4.37
C ASP A 1 -2.80 26.01 -4.20
N ASP A 2 -3.76 26.74 -4.77
CA ASP A 2 -5.20 26.45 -4.57
C ASP A 2 -5.75 25.28 -5.44
N HIS A 3 -4.97 24.76 -6.39
CA HIS A 3 -5.47 23.87 -7.45
C HIS A 3 -4.63 22.61 -7.69
N LEU A 4 -3.82 22.17 -6.72
CA LEU A 4 -3.11 20.87 -6.78
C LEU A 4 -2.18 20.71 -8.01
N MET A 5 -1.73 21.81 -8.61
CA MET A 5 -0.82 21.76 -9.75
C MET A 5 0.59 21.38 -9.26
N PRO A 6 1.26 20.39 -9.90
CA PRO A 6 2.62 20.05 -9.54
C PRO A 6 3.55 21.23 -9.88
N VAL A 7 4.14 21.82 -8.85
CA VAL A 7 5.20 22.82 -8.98
C VAL A 7 6.49 22.06 -9.29
N GLY A 8 6.92 22.10 -10.55
CA GLY A 8 8.17 21.46 -10.98
C GLY A 8 9.38 22.15 -10.35
N LYS A 9 10.52 21.44 -10.29
CA LYS A 9 11.80 22.04 -9.85
C LYS A 9 12.20 23.29 -10.65
N GLU A 10 11.67 23.45 -11.86
CA GLU A 10 11.88 24.63 -12.68
C GLU A 10 11.05 25.83 -12.21
N THR A 11 9.84 25.60 -11.69
CA THR A 11 8.99 26.65 -11.12
C THR A 11 9.54 27.15 -9.77
N VAL A 12 10.17 26.25 -8.98
CA VAL A 12 10.89 26.62 -7.75
C VAL A 12 12.04 27.60 -8.03
N LYS A 13 12.70 27.53 -9.20
CA LYS A 13 13.73 28.52 -9.57
C LYS A 13 13.15 29.91 -9.79
N TYR A 14 11.93 30.00 -10.33
CA TYR A 14 11.25 31.28 -10.52
C TYR A 14 10.70 31.83 -9.20
N GLU A 15 10.26 30.97 -8.27
CA GLU A 15 9.92 31.38 -6.90
C GLU A 15 11.17 31.82 -6.12
N GLU A 16 12.32 31.14 -6.27
CA GLU A 16 13.60 31.57 -5.69
C GLU A 16 14.08 32.95 -6.22
N GLU A 17 13.72 33.33 -7.46
CA GLU A 17 14.01 34.66 -8.03
C GLU A 17 12.97 35.74 -7.67
N LEU A 18 11.76 35.33 -7.25
CA LEU A 18 10.64 36.22 -6.89
C LEU A 18 10.38 36.31 -5.38
N ASP A 19 11.06 35.50 -4.56
CA ASP A 19 11.05 35.58 -3.11
C ASP A 19 11.75 36.86 -2.64
N LEU A 20 11.02 37.97 -2.73
CA LEU A 20 11.22 39.21 -1.96
C LEU A 20 10.81 39.03 -0.49
N HIS A 21 10.70 37.80 0.00
CA HIS A 21 10.48 37.53 1.41
C HIS A 21 11.80 37.80 2.15
N ASP A 22 11.84 38.97 2.78
CA ASP A 22 12.89 39.45 3.69
C ASP A 22 13.70 38.30 4.28
N GLU A 23 14.98 38.21 3.90
CA GLU A 23 15.91 37.29 4.55
C GLU A 23 15.90 37.63 6.05
N GLU A 24 15.25 36.80 6.87
CA GLU A 24 15.51 36.86 8.30
C GLU A 24 17.00 36.52 8.49
N GLU A 25 17.77 37.55 8.86
CA GLU A 25 19.15 37.42 9.32
C GLU A 25 19.15 36.47 10.52
N THR A 26 19.47 35.21 10.25
CA THR A 26 19.63 34.19 11.29
C THR A 26 21.13 33.99 11.52
N SER A 27 21.53 33.91 12.80
CA SER A 27 22.92 33.67 13.20
C SER A 27 23.41 32.23 12.91
N VAL A 28 22.64 31.42 12.19
CA VAL A 28 22.92 30.00 11.93
C VAL A 28 23.64 29.88 10.58
N PRO A 29 24.92 29.48 10.56
CA PRO A 29 25.68 29.36 9.32
C PRO A 29 25.17 28.19 8.46
N GLY A 30 24.84 28.48 7.21
CA GLY A 30 24.44 27.48 6.22
C GLY A 30 23.38 28.00 5.24
N ARG A 31 23.36 27.44 4.03
CA ARG A 31 22.32 27.75 3.04
C ARG A 31 20.94 27.36 3.60
N PRO A 32 19.90 28.19 3.44
CA PRO A 32 18.53 27.81 3.78
C PRO A 32 18.12 26.48 3.11
N GLY A 33 17.35 25.66 3.82
CA GLY A 33 16.94 24.33 3.36
C GLY A 33 18.01 23.23 3.51
N SER A 34 19.21 23.55 4.01
CA SER A 34 20.26 22.55 4.29
C SER A 34 20.02 21.79 5.60
N THR A 35 20.74 20.67 5.81
CA THR A 35 20.70 19.94 7.09
C THR A 35 21.10 20.81 8.29
N LYS A 36 21.93 21.85 8.06
CA LYS A 36 22.39 22.81 9.06
C LYS A 36 21.39 23.96 9.29
N ARG A 37 20.59 24.31 8.29
CA ARG A 37 19.53 25.34 8.35
C ARG A 37 18.26 24.82 7.69
N ARG A 38 17.50 24.01 8.43
CA ARG A 38 16.22 23.45 7.96
C ARG A 38 15.17 24.55 7.93
N GLN A 39 14.60 24.82 6.76
CA GLN A 39 13.39 25.63 6.65
C GLN A 39 12.20 24.71 6.87
N CYS A 40 11.39 25.04 7.87
CA CYS A 40 10.14 24.36 8.15
C CYS A 40 9.01 25.23 7.63
N TYR A 41 8.28 24.74 6.64
CA TYR A 41 7.06 25.39 6.18
C TYR A 41 5.86 24.67 6.78
N PRO A 42 4.81 25.40 7.21
CA PRO A 42 3.56 24.77 7.60
C PRO A 42 2.99 24.06 6.37
N LYS A 43 2.77 22.75 6.48
CA LYS A 43 2.10 22.01 5.41
C LYS A 43 0.66 22.47 5.34
N ALA A 44 0.28 23.08 4.23
CA ALA A 44 -1.10 23.42 3.97
C ALA A 44 -1.86 22.21 3.43
N ILE A 45 -3.09 22.04 3.87
CA ILE A 45 -4.03 21.08 3.30
C ILE A 45 -4.88 21.82 2.27
N PRO A 46 -5.05 21.28 1.05
CA PRO A 46 -5.91 21.88 0.03
C PRO A 46 -7.32 22.12 0.54
N GLU A 47 -7.92 23.26 0.22
CA GLU A 47 -9.26 23.64 0.68
C GLU A 47 -10.34 22.62 0.29
N CYS A 48 -10.19 21.99 -0.88
CA CYS A 48 -11.08 20.92 -1.34
C CYS A 48 -11.03 19.64 -0.49
N LEU A 49 -9.98 19.44 0.31
CA LEU A 49 -9.82 18.28 1.20
C LEU A 49 -10.06 18.61 2.67
N ARG A 50 -10.17 19.89 3.04
CA ARG A 50 -10.54 20.31 4.40
C ARG A 50 -12.02 20.10 4.63
N ASP A 51 -12.40 19.61 5.82
CA ASP A 51 -13.80 19.39 6.22
C ASP A 51 -14.64 18.63 5.18
N SER A 52 -13.99 17.77 4.42
CA SER A 52 -14.57 17.00 3.31
C SER A 52 -14.98 15.57 3.70
N TYR A 53 -15.05 15.27 5.00
CA TYR A 53 -15.25 13.89 5.45
C TYR A 53 -16.68 13.46 5.12
N PRO A 54 -16.89 12.29 4.48
CA PRO A 54 -18.21 11.79 4.16
C PRO A 54 -19.09 11.66 5.42
N LYS A 55 -20.30 12.22 5.38
CA LYS A 55 -21.28 12.15 6.47
C LYS A 55 -22.49 11.30 6.07
N PRO A 56 -23.16 10.62 7.02
CA PRO A 56 -24.34 9.83 6.72
C PRO A 56 -25.41 10.66 6.01
N ASP A 57 -26.03 10.06 5.00
CA ASP A 57 -27.13 10.66 4.23
C ASP A 57 -26.81 12.01 3.54
N GLN A 58 -25.52 12.35 3.42
CA GLN A 58 -25.04 13.51 2.66
C GLN A 58 -24.47 13.06 1.30
N PRO A 59 -24.56 13.93 0.28
CA PRO A 59 -24.03 13.61 -1.04
C PRO A 59 -22.50 13.43 -1.00
N CYS A 60 -22.04 12.33 -1.58
CA CYS A 60 -20.64 11.97 -1.68
C CYS A 60 -20.16 12.00 -3.13
N TYR A 61 -18.84 12.12 -3.29
CA TYR A 61 -18.12 12.00 -4.54
C TYR A 61 -17.14 10.84 -4.44
N LEU A 62 -17.13 10.00 -5.46
CA LEU A 62 -16.26 8.84 -5.57
C LEU A 62 -15.34 9.03 -6.77
N TYR A 63 -14.04 9.02 -6.49
CA TYR A 63 -12.98 9.10 -7.49
C TYR A 63 -12.25 7.77 -7.59
N VAL A 64 -11.79 7.41 -8.79
CA VAL A 64 -10.90 6.28 -9.05
C VAL A 64 -9.46 6.80 -9.07
N ILE A 65 -8.55 6.08 -8.42
CA ILE A 65 -7.11 6.26 -8.58
C ILE A 65 -6.68 5.32 -9.71
N GLY A 66 -6.71 5.83 -10.94
CA GLY A 66 -6.27 5.10 -12.12
C GLY A 66 -4.76 4.88 -12.06
N MET A 67 -4.32 3.65 -12.35
CA MET A 67 -2.91 3.28 -12.38
C MET A 67 -2.65 2.51 -13.67
N VAL A 68 -1.71 3.01 -14.47
CA VAL A 68 -1.30 2.36 -15.73
C VAL A 68 0.22 2.31 -15.76
N LEU A 69 0.81 1.13 -15.99
CA LEU A 69 2.25 0.99 -16.15
C LEU A 69 2.67 1.51 -17.53
N THR A 70 3.14 2.75 -17.59
CA THR A 70 3.47 3.43 -18.85
C THR A 70 4.89 3.17 -19.32
N THR A 71 5.84 3.06 -18.40
CA THR A 71 7.23 2.71 -18.73
C THR A 71 7.67 1.52 -17.87
N PRO A 72 7.61 0.28 -18.38
CA PRO A 72 8.14 -0.90 -17.69
C PRO A 72 9.63 -0.73 -17.36
N LEU A 73 10.04 -1.28 -16.21
CA LEU A 73 11.43 -1.18 -15.76
C LEU A 73 12.36 -1.97 -16.70
N PRO A 74 13.38 -1.33 -17.30
CA PRO A 74 14.35 -2.02 -18.15
C PRO A 74 15.12 -3.11 -17.39
N ASP A 75 15.47 -4.19 -18.07
CA ASP A 75 16.20 -5.32 -17.46
C ASP A 75 17.54 -4.90 -16.84
N GLU A 76 18.23 -3.93 -17.43
CA GLU A 76 19.49 -3.36 -16.93
C GLU A 76 19.33 -2.71 -15.54
N LEU A 77 18.13 -2.19 -15.24
CA LEU A 77 17.78 -1.60 -13.95
C LEU A 77 17.07 -2.60 -13.02
N ASN A 78 16.68 -3.76 -13.53
CA ASN A 78 16.03 -4.83 -12.77
C ASN A 78 17.05 -5.73 -12.07
N PHE A 79 17.88 -5.15 -11.21
CA PHE A 79 18.94 -5.86 -10.47
C PHE A 79 18.45 -7.06 -9.64
N ARG A 80 17.15 -7.07 -9.30
CA ARG A 80 16.52 -8.15 -8.52
C ARG A 80 15.75 -9.15 -9.39
N ARG A 81 15.79 -9.03 -10.71
CA ARG A 81 15.11 -9.93 -11.67
C ARG A 81 13.64 -10.15 -11.33
N ARG A 82 12.95 -9.08 -10.94
CA ARG A 82 11.54 -9.14 -10.59
C ARG A 82 10.70 -9.36 -11.83
N LYS A 83 9.66 -10.16 -11.70
CA LYS A 83 8.52 -10.08 -12.61
C LYS A 83 7.89 -8.69 -12.48
N LEU A 84 7.60 -8.07 -13.62
CA LEU A 84 6.93 -6.78 -13.65
C LEU A 84 5.43 -7.04 -13.65
N TYR A 85 4.71 -6.32 -12.79
CA TYR A 85 3.26 -6.44 -12.63
C TYR A 85 2.62 -5.10 -12.98
N PRO A 86 1.98 -5.00 -14.16
CA PRO A 86 1.09 -3.89 -14.51
C PRO A 86 -0.12 -3.86 -13.56
N PRO A 87 -0.41 -2.72 -12.89
CA PRO A 87 -1.60 -2.58 -12.04
C PRO A 87 -2.92 -2.88 -12.76
N GLU A 88 -3.00 -2.53 -14.04
CA GLU A 88 -4.17 -2.68 -14.91
C GLU A 88 -4.52 -4.14 -15.27
N ASP A 89 -3.65 -5.11 -14.94
CA ASP A 89 -3.91 -6.54 -15.14
C ASP A 89 -4.95 -7.09 -14.15
N THR A 90 -5.26 -6.33 -13.08
CA THR A 90 -6.24 -6.70 -12.06
C THR A 90 -7.42 -5.72 -12.03
N THR A 91 -8.61 -6.22 -11.72
CA THR A 91 -9.83 -5.41 -11.74
C THR A 91 -10.01 -4.55 -10.49
N ARG A 92 -9.42 -4.96 -9.35
CA ARG A 92 -9.55 -4.25 -8.07
C ARG A 92 -8.50 -3.16 -7.98
N CYS A 93 -8.95 -1.94 -7.68
CA CYS A 93 -8.09 -0.78 -7.51
C CYS A 93 -8.50 0.03 -6.26
N PHE A 94 -7.90 1.20 -6.07
CA PHE A 94 -8.26 2.13 -5.00
C PHE A 94 -9.07 3.31 -5.55
N GLY A 95 -9.92 3.84 -4.69
CA GLY A 95 -10.67 5.07 -4.90
C GLY A 95 -10.58 6.02 -3.71
N ILE A 96 -11.06 7.25 -3.93
CA ILE A 96 -11.16 8.31 -2.94
C ILE A 96 -12.64 8.68 -2.77
N LEU A 97 -13.12 8.63 -1.54
CA LEU A 97 -14.45 9.06 -1.15
C LEU A 97 -14.35 10.37 -0.36
N THR A 98 -15.13 11.37 -0.76
CA THR A 98 -15.04 12.74 -0.26
C THR A 98 -16.41 13.43 -0.36
N ALA A 99 -16.70 14.38 0.54
CA ALA A 99 -17.93 15.17 0.57
C ALA A 99 -17.87 16.41 -0.33
N LYS A 100 -16.66 16.88 -0.65
CA LYS A 100 -16.41 17.99 -1.58
C LYS A 100 -15.79 17.47 -2.89
N PRO A 101 -16.06 18.14 -4.03
CA PRO A 101 -15.41 17.81 -5.28
C PRO A 101 -13.92 18.15 -5.24
N ILE A 102 -13.10 17.24 -5.73
CA ILE A 102 -11.67 17.47 -6.03
C ILE A 102 -11.58 18.12 -7.42
N PRO A 103 -10.85 19.24 -7.57
CA PRO A 103 -10.55 19.84 -8.87
C PRO A 103 -9.87 18.85 -9.81
N GLN A 104 -9.89 19.12 -11.11
CA GLN A 104 -9.11 18.32 -12.05
C GLN A 104 -7.62 18.45 -11.73
N ILE A 105 -6.96 17.30 -11.54
CA ILE A 105 -5.53 17.21 -11.27
C ILE A 105 -4.87 16.60 -12.52
N PRO A 106 -3.73 17.13 -12.99
CA PRO A 106 -3.01 16.50 -14.08
C PRO A 106 -2.52 15.11 -13.69
N HIS A 107 -2.35 14.25 -14.68
CA HIS A 107 -1.71 12.96 -14.44
C HIS A 107 -0.27 13.17 -13.99
N PHE A 108 0.21 12.30 -13.11
CA PHE A 108 1.59 12.37 -12.63
C PHE A 108 2.21 10.97 -12.51
N PRO A 109 3.53 10.85 -12.70
CA PRO A 109 4.21 9.58 -12.59
C PRO A 109 4.53 9.22 -11.13
N VAL A 110 4.48 7.93 -10.84
CA VAL A 110 5.08 7.32 -9.65
C VAL A 110 6.02 6.19 -10.09
N TYR A 111 7.14 6.03 -9.41
CA TYR A 111 8.18 5.08 -9.77
C TYR A 111 8.10 3.85 -8.87
N THR A 112 7.56 2.78 -9.43
CA THR A 112 7.33 1.51 -8.73
C THR A 112 8.46 0.52 -9.02
N ARG A 113 8.32 -0.70 -8.50
CA ARG A 113 9.22 -1.82 -8.82
C ARG A 113 9.02 -2.35 -10.23
N SER A 114 7.83 -2.17 -10.79
CA SER A 114 7.48 -2.58 -12.14
C SER A 114 7.93 -1.56 -13.18
N GLY A 115 8.24 -0.32 -12.76
CA GLY A 115 8.56 0.80 -13.64
C GLY A 115 7.76 2.06 -13.28
N GLU A 116 7.70 3.00 -14.23
CA GLU A 116 6.90 4.22 -14.15
C GLU A 116 5.42 3.89 -14.32
N VAL A 117 4.62 4.27 -13.34
CA VAL A 117 3.17 4.15 -13.36
C VAL A 117 2.57 5.56 -13.42
N THR A 118 1.72 5.81 -14.40
CA THR A 118 0.97 7.06 -14.49
C THR A 118 -0.29 6.98 -13.64
N ILE A 119 -0.48 7.98 -12.78
CA ILE A 119 -1.66 8.11 -11.91
C ILE A 119 -2.65 9.10 -12.52
N SER A 120 -3.92 8.70 -12.60
CA SER A 120 -5.05 9.58 -12.90
C SER A 120 -6.05 9.61 -11.73
N ILE A 121 -6.70 10.75 -11.50
CA ILE A 121 -7.75 10.90 -10.47
C ILE A 121 -9.04 11.28 -11.20
N GLU A 122 -9.94 10.31 -11.35
CA GLU A 122 -11.12 10.45 -12.20
C GLU A 122 -12.41 10.36 -11.39
N LEU A 123 -13.32 11.33 -11.55
CA LEU A 123 -14.62 11.27 -10.90
C LEU A 123 -15.46 10.14 -11.52
N LYS A 124 -15.84 9.17 -10.70
CA LYS A 124 -16.63 8.01 -11.13
C LYS A 124 -18.12 8.18 -10.86
N LYS A 125 -18.47 8.70 -9.69
CA LYS A 125 -19.85 8.85 -9.22
C LYS A 125 -19.95 10.05 -8.29
N SER A 126 -21.06 10.79 -8.36
CA SER A 126 -21.30 11.96 -7.51
C SER A 126 -22.77 12.03 -7.10
N GLY A 127 -23.05 12.69 -5.97
CA GLY A 127 -24.41 12.98 -5.53
C GLY A 127 -25.18 11.78 -4.99
N PHE A 128 -24.47 10.71 -4.61
CA PHE A 128 -25.06 9.55 -3.94
C PHE A 128 -24.86 9.63 -2.43
N THR A 129 -25.70 8.96 -1.67
CA THR A 129 -25.60 8.89 -0.21
C THR A 129 -25.13 7.51 0.24
N LEU A 130 -24.56 7.46 1.45
CA LEU A 130 -24.17 6.22 2.12
C LEU A 130 -24.77 6.19 3.52
N SER A 131 -25.15 4.99 3.97
CA SER A 131 -25.61 4.78 5.34
C SER A 131 -24.45 4.90 6.33
N LEU A 132 -24.78 5.17 7.59
CA LEU A 132 -23.78 5.21 8.66
C LEU A 132 -22.96 3.92 8.73
N GLN A 133 -23.59 2.75 8.61
CA GLN A 133 -22.92 1.45 8.67
C GLN A 133 -21.89 1.27 7.54
N MET A 134 -22.21 1.73 6.33
CA MET A 134 -21.27 1.70 5.20
C MET A 134 -20.08 2.62 5.43
N LEU A 135 -20.32 3.83 5.94
CA LEU A 135 -19.27 4.80 6.25
C LEU A 135 -18.34 4.32 7.37
N GLU A 136 -18.89 3.68 8.40
CA GLU A 136 -18.09 3.08 9.48
C GLU A 136 -17.19 1.95 8.94
N LEU A 137 -17.70 1.08 8.06
CA LEU A 137 -16.91 0.04 7.42
C LEU A 137 -15.77 0.62 6.58
N ILE A 138 -16.06 1.64 5.78
CA ILE A 138 -15.06 2.37 4.98
C ILE A 138 -14.00 3.01 5.88
N THR A 139 -14.44 3.66 6.97
CA THR A 139 -13.54 4.31 7.93
C THR A 139 -12.58 3.31 8.59
N ARG A 140 -13.09 2.16 9.03
CA ARG A 140 -12.27 1.09 9.63
C ARG A 140 -11.26 0.52 8.64
N LEU A 141 -11.65 0.34 7.38
CA LEU A 141 -10.72 -0.14 6.36
C LEU A 141 -9.66 0.91 6.02
N HIS A 142 -10.06 2.17 5.88
CA HIS A 142 -9.16 3.29 5.66
C HIS A 142 -8.07 3.32 6.74
N GLN A 143 -8.47 3.31 8.02
CA GLN A 143 -7.53 3.19 9.14
C GLN A 143 -6.64 1.95 9.00
N TYR A 144 -7.23 0.78 8.75
CA TYR A 144 -6.50 -0.49 8.60
C TYR A 144 -5.40 -0.44 7.52
N ILE A 145 -5.65 0.19 6.37
CA ILE A 145 -4.64 0.36 5.31
C ILE A 145 -3.43 1.14 5.85
N PHE A 146 -3.64 2.31 6.47
CA PHE A 146 -2.54 3.17 6.88
C PHE A 146 -1.83 2.70 8.16
N SER A 147 -2.57 2.15 9.12
CA SER A 147 -2.01 1.68 10.39
C SER A 147 -1.45 0.26 10.32
N HIS A 148 -2.19 -0.70 9.76
CA HIS A 148 -1.78 -2.10 9.77
C HIS A 148 -0.99 -2.46 8.52
N ILE A 149 -1.48 -2.13 7.32
CA ILE A 149 -0.81 -2.52 6.06
C ILE A 149 0.45 -1.68 5.83
N LEU A 150 0.36 -0.36 5.90
CA LEU A 150 1.49 0.54 5.63
C LEU A 150 2.33 0.86 6.88
N ARG A 151 1.81 0.60 8.09
CA ARG A 151 2.51 0.85 9.37
C ARG A 151 3.01 2.28 9.52
N LEU A 152 2.15 3.22 9.13
CA LEU A 152 2.46 4.66 9.18
C LEU A 152 2.16 5.29 10.54
N GLU A 153 1.31 4.66 11.34
CA GLU A 153 1.14 5.01 12.74
C GLU A 153 2.47 4.85 13.48
N LYS A 154 2.84 5.89 14.22
CA LYS A 154 3.99 5.87 15.13
C LYS A 154 3.47 6.12 16.54
N PRO A 155 4.22 5.74 17.60
CA PRO A 155 3.79 5.98 18.98
C PRO A 155 3.41 7.45 19.30
N ALA A 156 3.93 8.42 18.52
CA ALA A 156 3.63 9.84 18.65
C ALA A 156 2.74 10.40 17.51
N LEU A 157 2.23 9.55 16.62
CA LEU A 157 1.41 9.91 15.46
C LEU A 157 0.26 8.90 15.34
N GLU A 158 -0.86 9.24 15.98
CA GLU A 158 -2.10 8.47 15.91
C GLU A 158 -2.86 8.83 14.62
N PHE A 159 -3.34 7.83 13.89
CA PHE A 159 -4.09 8.06 12.65
C PHE A 159 -5.59 8.10 12.93
N LYS A 160 -6.12 9.32 13.12
CA LYS A 160 -7.55 9.56 13.36
C LYS A 160 -8.18 10.30 12.17
N PRO A 161 -8.75 9.59 11.18
CA PRO A 161 -9.29 10.21 9.98
C PRO A 161 -10.52 11.09 10.24
N THR A 162 -11.28 10.83 11.31
CA THR A 162 -12.44 11.65 11.71
C THR A 162 -12.05 13.01 12.29
N ASP A 163 -10.84 13.09 12.86
CA ASP A 163 -10.32 14.27 13.56
C ASP A 163 -9.23 14.97 12.74
N ALA A 164 -8.87 14.40 11.59
CA ALA A 164 -7.83 14.92 10.72
C ALA A 164 -8.34 16.12 9.92
N ASP A 165 -7.50 17.14 9.80
CA ASP A 165 -7.74 18.31 8.94
C ASP A 165 -7.96 17.92 7.47
N SER A 166 -7.34 16.81 7.03
CA SER A 166 -7.62 16.19 5.74
C SER A 166 -8.73 15.16 5.89
N ALA A 167 -9.81 15.35 5.16
CA ALA A 167 -11.05 14.67 5.48
C ALA A 167 -11.57 13.91 4.26
N TYR A 168 -10.98 12.76 3.96
CA TYR A 168 -11.40 11.86 2.88
C TYR A 168 -11.09 10.40 3.26
N CYS A 169 -11.71 9.45 2.57
CA CYS A 169 -11.47 8.03 2.78
C CYS A 169 -10.92 7.36 1.53
N VAL A 170 -9.83 6.61 1.68
CA VAL A 170 -9.34 5.68 0.66
C VAL A 170 -10.06 4.34 0.85
N LEU A 171 -10.59 3.79 -0.24
CA LEU A 171 -11.37 2.55 -0.23
C LEU A 171 -11.11 1.70 -1.49
N PRO A 172 -11.36 0.39 -1.45
CA PRO A 172 -11.21 -0.49 -2.60
C PRO A 172 -12.41 -0.34 -3.54
N LEU A 173 -12.10 -0.33 -4.83
CA LEU A 173 -13.07 -0.41 -5.92
C LEU A 173 -12.85 -1.71 -6.68
N ASN A 174 -13.93 -2.32 -7.14
CA ASN A 174 -13.84 -3.48 -8.01
C ASN A 174 -14.99 -3.50 -9.00
N VAL A 175 -14.84 -4.34 -10.01
CA VAL A 175 -15.85 -4.58 -11.03
C VAL A 175 -17.06 -5.29 -10.41
N VAL A 176 -18.26 -4.77 -10.68
CA VAL A 176 -19.53 -5.34 -10.19
C VAL A 176 -20.16 -6.26 -11.24
N ASN A 177 -20.54 -7.48 -10.85
CA ASN A 177 -21.38 -8.42 -11.63
C ASN A 177 -20.94 -8.64 -13.10
N ASP A 178 -19.65 -8.86 -13.35
CA ASP A 178 -19.06 -9.03 -14.70
C ASP A 178 -19.35 -7.86 -15.68
N SER A 179 -19.80 -6.71 -15.18
CA SER A 179 -19.91 -5.48 -15.96
C SER A 179 -18.54 -4.86 -16.16
N SER A 180 -18.39 -3.84 -17.01
CA SER A 180 -17.16 -3.03 -17.05
C SER A 180 -17.17 -1.86 -16.05
N THR A 181 -18.04 -1.90 -15.03
CA THR A 181 -18.24 -0.78 -14.10
C THR A 181 -17.60 -1.04 -12.74
N LEU A 182 -16.71 -0.13 -12.36
CA LEU A 182 -16.11 -0.06 -11.02
C LEU A 182 -17.07 0.59 -10.02
N ASP A 183 -17.27 -0.04 -8.87
CA ASP A 183 -17.97 0.51 -7.70
C ASP A 183 -17.28 0.05 -6.40
N ILE A 184 -17.78 0.52 -5.25
CA ILE A 184 -17.24 0.23 -3.92
C ILE A 184 -17.29 -1.28 -3.62
N ASP A 185 -16.12 -1.88 -3.32
CA ASP A 185 -16.01 -3.31 -3.03
C ASP A 185 -16.33 -3.63 -1.56
N PHE A 186 -17.61 -3.50 -1.19
CA PHE A 186 -18.09 -3.80 0.17
C PHE A 186 -17.80 -5.24 0.58
N LYS A 187 -17.97 -6.20 -0.33
CA LYS A 187 -17.73 -7.62 -0.06
C LYS A 187 -16.28 -7.86 0.34
N PHE A 188 -15.32 -7.29 -0.40
CA PHE A 188 -13.91 -7.40 -0.03
C PHE A 188 -13.61 -6.78 1.34
N MET A 189 -14.19 -5.61 1.65
CA MET A 189 -14.02 -5.00 2.98
C MET A 189 -14.52 -5.92 4.10
N GLU A 190 -15.70 -6.51 3.93
CA GLU A 190 -16.27 -7.47 4.89
C GLU A 190 -15.42 -8.74 5.03
N ASP A 191 -14.91 -9.28 3.93
CA ASP A 191 -14.06 -10.47 3.94
C ASP A 191 -12.72 -10.20 4.64
N ILE A 192 -12.15 -9.00 4.49
CA ILE A 192 -10.99 -8.54 5.27
C ILE A 192 -11.34 -8.46 6.76
N GLU A 193 -12.53 -7.97 7.14
CA GLU A 193 -12.93 -7.91 8.56
C GLU A 193 -13.08 -9.30 9.19
N LYS A 194 -13.51 -10.30 8.41
CA LYS A 194 -13.71 -11.69 8.86
C LYS A 194 -12.40 -12.49 8.90
N SER A 195 -11.35 -12.04 8.24
CA SER A 195 -10.08 -12.77 8.15
C SER A 195 -9.34 -12.81 9.49
N GLU A 196 -9.03 -14.01 9.97
CA GLU A 196 -8.22 -14.21 11.18
C GLU A 196 -6.78 -13.69 11.02
N ALA A 197 -6.29 -13.61 9.79
CA ALA A 197 -4.95 -13.10 9.47
C ALA A 197 -4.89 -11.57 9.34
N ARG A 198 -6.00 -10.85 9.59
CA ARG A 198 -6.08 -9.39 9.45
C ARG A 198 -5.05 -8.66 10.32
N ILE A 199 -4.92 -9.05 11.58
CA ILE A 199 -4.08 -8.31 12.55
C ILE A 199 -2.70 -8.95 12.70
N GLY A 200 -2.62 -10.27 12.69
CA GLY A 200 -1.39 -10.99 13.01
C GLY A 200 -1.39 -12.43 12.50
N ILE A 201 -0.63 -13.28 13.18
CA ILE A 201 -0.47 -14.68 12.80
C ILE A 201 -1.71 -15.47 13.26
N PRO A 202 -2.51 -16.05 12.34
CA PRO A 202 -3.66 -16.86 12.72
C PRO A 202 -3.21 -18.18 13.34
N SER A 203 -4.09 -18.77 14.16
CA SER A 203 -3.89 -20.11 14.70
C SER A 203 -4.09 -21.15 13.60
N THR A 204 -3.23 -22.17 13.55
CA THR A 204 -3.38 -23.28 12.59
C THR A 204 -3.37 -24.60 13.32
N LYS A 205 -4.23 -25.54 12.91
CA LYS A 205 -4.28 -26.89 13.46
C LYS A 205 -3.95 -27.91 12.37
N TYR A 206 -2.69 -27.95 11.96
CA TYR A 206 -2.20 -29.01 11.09
C TYR A 206 -1.68 -30.17 11.93
N SER A 207 -2.11 -31.38 11.62
CA SER A 207 -1.67 -32.61 12.26
C SER A 207 -1.38 -33.68 11.21
N LYS A 208 -1.02 -34.90 11.63
CA LYS A 208 -0.85 -36.02 10.68
C LYS A 208 -2.18 -36.45 10.07
N GLU A 209 -3.27 -36.35 10.83
CA GLU A 209 -4.63 -36.68 10.41
C GLU A 209 -5.22 -35.58 9.52
N THR A 210 -4.86 -34.32 9.76
CA THR A 210 -5.25 -33.17 8.94
C THR A 210 -4.01 -32.41 8.47
N PRO A 211 -3.28 -32.94 7.47
CA PRO A 211 -2.05 -32.33 6.98
C PRO A 211 -2.34 -31.04 6.21
N PHE A 212 -1.30 -30.21 6.07
CA PHE A 212 -1.37 -29.02 5.23
C PHE A 212 -1.54 -29.44 3.76
N VAL A 213 -2.58 -28.92 3.11
CA VAL A 213 -2.82 -29.13 1.67
C VAL A 213 -2.40 -27.88 0.93
N PHE A 214 -1.33 -27.99 0.13
CA PHE A 214 -0.90 -26.90 -0.73
C PHE A 214 -1.87 -26.77 -1.92
N LYS A 215 -2.38 -25.57 -2.14
CA LYS A 215 -3.19 -25.23 -3.31
C LYS A 215 -2.56 -24.05 -4.02
N LEU A 216 -2.14 -24.26 -5.27
CA LEU A 216 -1.42 -23.24 -6.04
C LEU A 216 -2.22 -21.94 -6.18
N GLU A 217 -3.53 -22.04 -6.38
CA GLU A 217 -4.46 -20.91 -6.51
C GLU A 217 -4.42 -19.94 -5.32
N ASP A 218 -4.20 -20.44 -4.10
CA ASP A 218 -4.13 -19.62 -2.89
C ASP A 218 -2.83 -18.77 -2.82
N TYR A 219 -1.84 -19.06 -3.68
CA TYR A 219 -0.50 -18.44 -3.64
C TYR A 219 -0.16 -17.61 -4.89
N GLN A 220 -1.00 -17.58 -5.93
CA GLN A 220 -0.70 -16.88 -7.20
C GLN A 220 -0.61 -15.35 -7.09
N ASP A 221 -1.43 -14.74 -6.23
CA ASP A 221 -1.44 -13.29 -5.96
C ASP A 221 -1.43 -13.02 -4.45
N ALA A 222 -0.55 -13.74 -3.75
CA ALA A 222 -0.55 -13.77 -2.29
C ALA A 222 0.51 -12.87 -1.67
N VAL A 223 0.13 -12.22 -0.57
CA VAL A 223 1.05 -11.65 0.40
C VAL A 223 1.07 -12.54 1.64
N ILE A 224 2.26 -13.02 2.01
CA ILE A 224 2.45 -13.94 3.13
C ILE A 224 3.23 -13.32 4.28
N ILE A 225 3.00 -13.86 5.46
CA ILE A 225 3.75 -13.54 6.69
C ILE A 225 4.35 -14.82 7.29
N PRO A 226 5.59 -14.77 7.82
CA PRO A 226 6.14 -15.89 8.58
C PRO A 226 5.32 -16.13 9.86
N ARG A 227 4.91 -17.38 10.10
CA ARG A 227 4.15 -17.76 11.31
C ARG A 227 5.01 -18.04 12.54
N TYR A 228 6.33 -17.97 12.39
CA TYR A 228 7.30 -18.49 13.35
C TYR A 228 8.23 -17.45 13.95
N ARG A 229 8.09 -16.18 13.56
CA ARG A 229 8.93 -15.08 14.03
C ARG A 229 8.19 -13.75 13.92
N ASN A 230 8.69 -12.74 14.65
CA ASN A 230 8.20 -11.36 14.59
C ASN A 230 6.69 -11.27 14.85
N PHE A 231 6.17 -11.92 15.90
CA PHE A 231 4.74 -12.07 16.17
C PHE A 231 3.97 -10.73 16.22
N ASP A 232 4.57 -9.69 16.83
CA ASP A 232 3.92 -8.38 16.95
C ASP A 232 3.89 -7.61 15.63
N GLN A 233 4.95 -7.75 14.81
CA GLN A 233 5.08 -7.04 13.53
C GLN A 233 5.67 -7.93 12.43
N PRO A 234 4.92 -8.91 11.92
CA PRO A 234 5.42 -9.86 10.94
C PRO A 234 5.87 -9.16 9.66
N HIS A 235 6.99 -9.58 9.06
CA HIS A 235 7.38 -9.06 7.76
C HIS A 235 6.46 -9.62 6.67
N ARG A 236 6.04 -8.77 5.75
CA ARG A 236 5.19 -9.14 4.61
C ARG A 236 6.03 -9.38 3.37
N PHE A 237 5.65 -10.39 2.61
CA PHE A 237 6.33 -10.77 1.37
C PHE A 237 5.31 -11.07 0.29
N TYR A 238 5.61 -10.66 -0.94
CA TYR A 238 4.93 -11.16 -2.12
C TYR A 238 5.44 -12.58 -2.42
N VAL A 239 4.53 -13.47 -2.78
CA VAL A 239 4.92 -14.72 -3.45
C VAL A 239 5.30 -14.37 -4.89
N ALA A 240 6.59 -14.46 -5.20
CA ALA A 240 7.12 -14.06 -6.50
C ALA A 240 7.08 -15.21 -7.51
N ASP A 241 7.39 -16.42 -7.04
CA ASP A 241 7.37 -17.64 -7.84
C ASP A 241 7.13 -18.88 -6.97
N VAL A 242 6.79 -20.01 -7.60
CA VAL A 242 6.56 -21.29 -6.95
C VAL A 242 7.51 -22.34 -7.52
N TYR A 243 8.52 -22.71 -6.73
CA TYR A 243 9.52 -23.70 -7.10
C TYR A 243 8.99 -25.12 -6.85
N THR A 244 8.45 -25.72 -7.90
CA THR A 244 7.89 -27.09 -7.88
C THR A 244 8.95 -28.19 -7.86
N ASP A 245 10.18 -27.85 -8.21
CA ASP A 245 11.37 -28.69 -8.13
C ASP A 245 11.99 -28.73 -6.72
N LEU A 246 11.60 -27.79 -5.84
CA LEU A 246 12.07 -27.74 -4.47
C LEU A 246 11.00 -28.20 -3.48
N THR A 247 11.45 -28.89 -2.43
CA THR A 247 10.59 -29.37 -1.34
C THR A 247 11.22 -28.99 0.02
N PRO A 248 10.49 -29.15 1.14
CA PRO A 248 11.08 -29.02 2.46
C PRO A 248 12.32 -29.91 2.72
N LEU A 249 12.50 -30.98 1.93
CA LEU A 249 13.66 -31.88 2.02
C LEU A 249 14.83 -31.48 1.10
N SER A 250 14.67 -30.41 0.31
CA SER A 250 15.76 -29.87 -0.51
C SER A 250 16.86 -29.25 0.36
N LYS A 251 18.07 -29.15 -0.21
CA LYS A 251 19.26 -28.68 0.49
C LYS A 251 19.10 -27.25 1.01
N PHE A 252 19.45 -27.02 2.27
CA PHE A 252 19.42 -25.67 2.83
C PHE A 252 20.61 -24.82 2.34
N PRO A 253 20.45 -23.50 2.11
CA PRO A 253 21.55 -22.67 1.59
C PRO A 253 22.74 -22.48 2.55
N SER A 254 22.52 -22.64 3.86
CA SER A 254 23.60 -22.60 4.86
C SER A 254 24.17 -24.01 5.06
N PRO A 255 25.51 -24.18 5.16
CA PRO A 255 26.13 -25.48 5.40
C PRO A 255 25.85 -26.07 6.78
N GLU A 256 25.24 -25.30 7.70
CA GLU A 256 24.92 -25.73 9.06
C GLU A 256 23.72 -26.67 9.15
N TYR A 257 22.89 -26.75 8.09
CA TYR A 257 21.68 -27.56 8.05
C TYR A 257 21.63 -28.30 6.72
N GLU A 258 21.22 -29.56 6.72
CA GLU A 258 21.10 -30.33 5.49
C GLU A 258 19.86 -29.90 4.70
N THR A 259 18.72 -29.67 5.36
CA THR A 259 17.44 -29.39 4.69
C THR A 259 16.66 -28.22 5.30
N PHE A 260 15.69 -27.68 4.54
CA PHE A 260 14.76 -26.68 5.07
C PHE A 260 13.95 -27.22 6.25
N ALA A 261 13.46 -28.47 6.17
CA ALA A 261 12.71 -29.11 7.24
C ALA A 261 13.54 -29.21 8.52
N GLU A 262 14.83 -29.58 8.42
CA GLU A 262 15.75 -29.60 9.54
C GLU A 262 15.96 -28.21 10.14
N TYR A 263 16.20 -27.19 9.31
CA TYR A 263 16.36 -25.82 9.79
C TYR A 263 15.14 -25.36 10.62
N TYR A 264 13.93 -25.55 10.10
CA TYR A 264 12.70 -25.14 10.78
C TYR A 264 12.43 -25.96 12.04
N LYS A 265 12.78 -27.25 12.05
CA LYS A 265 12.67 -28.09 13.23
C LYS A 265 13.68 -27.68 14.31
N THR A 266 14.95 -27.51 13.97
CA THR A 266 16.02 -27.20 14.93
C THR A 266 15.87 -25.79 15.51
N LYS A 267 15.55 -24.78 14.69
CA LYS A 267 15.53 -23.39 15.13
C LYS A 267 14.20 -22.94 15.72
N TYR A 268 13.08 -23.48 15.24
CA TYR A 268 11.74 -23.03 15.61
C TYR A 268 10.85 -24.15 16.16
N ASN A 269 11.35 -25.38 16.25
CA ASN A 269 10.60 -26.57 16.68
C ASN A 269 9.31 -26.80 15.86
N LEU A 270 9.38 -26.58 14.55
CA LEU A 270 8.24 -26.77 13.65
C LEU A 270 8.34 -28.09 12.90
N ASP A 271 7.36 -28.96 13.14
CA ASP A 271 7.15 -30.17 12.34
C ASP A 271 6.22 -29.86 11.17
N LEU A 272 6.69 -30.12 9.95
CA LEU A 272 5.89 -29.94 8.73
C LEU A 272 5.07 -31.20 8.46
N THR A 273 3.76 -31.03 8.26
CA THR A 273 2.84 -32.14 7.97
C THR A 273 2.80 -32.52 6.50
N ASN A 274 3.35 -31.67 5.63
CA ASN A 274 3.47 -31.90 4.19
C ASN A 274 4.92 -31.64 3.76
N LEU A 275 5.62 -32.70 3.36
CA LEU A 275 7.01 -32.65 2.91
C LEU A 275 7.14 -32.68 1.37
N THR A 276 6.03 -32.74 0.64
CA THR A 276 6.00 -32.73 -0.83
C THR A 276 5.54 -31.39 -1.41
N GLN A 277 5.14 -30.44 -0.56
CA GLN A 277 4.78 -29.09 -0.98
C GLN A 277 5.94 -28.38 -1.69
N PRO A 278 5.66 -27.54 -2.69
CA PRO A 278 6.69 -26.71 -3.30
C PRO A 278 7.19 -25.64 -2.31
N LEU A 279 8.40 -25.12 -2.55
CA LEU A 279 8.87 -23.92 -1.86
C LEU A 279 8.46 -22.66 -2.62
N LEU A 280 8.27 -21.56 -1.89
CA LEU A 280 7.88 -20.26 -2.46
C LEU A 280 9.10 -19.36 -2.56
N ASP A 281 9.30 -18.73 -3.71
CA ASP A 281 10.17 -17.56 -3.83
C ASP A 281 9.44 -16.33 -3.33
N VAL A 282 10.16 -15.47 -2.62
CA VAL A 282 9.54 -14.34 -1.91
C VAL A 282 10.27 -13.03 -2.16
N ASP A 283 9.53 -11.97 -2.48
CA ASP A 283 10.04 -10.59 -2.53
C ASP A 283 9.49 -9.78 -1.35
N HIS A 284 10.34 -9.03 -0.67
CA HIS A 284 9.94 -8.18 0.45
C HIS A 284 8.97 -7.10 0.00
N THR A 285 7.95 -6.73 0.76
CA THR A 285 7.16 -5.52 0.45
C THR A 285 7.98 -4.24 0.60
N SER A 286 7.71 -3.19 -0.19
CA SER A 286 8.51 -1.95 -0.16
C SER A 286 8.32 -1.16 1.12
N SER A 287 9.39 -0.50 1.61
CA SER A 287 9.36 0.42 2.75
C SER A 287 9.59 1.88 2.36
N ARG A 288 9.93 2.18 1.09
CA ARG A 288 10.08 3.56 0.61
C ARG A 288 8.71 4.21 0.50
N LEU A 289 8.51 5.31 1.24
CA LEU A 289 7.22 6.03 1.29
C LEU A 289 7.03 7.02 0.13
N ASN A 290 8.11 7.67 -0.30
CA ASN A 290 8.05 8.62 -1.41
C ASN A 290 8.48 7.95 -2.71
N LEU A 291 7.52 7.72 -3.60
CA LEU A 291 7.69 7.13 -4.93
C LEU A 291 7.56 8.17 -6.06
N LEU A 292 7.60 9.47 -5.77
CA LEU A 292 7.50 10.54 -6.77
C LEU A 292 8.82 10.80 -7.52
N THR A 293 9.87 10.07 -7.15
CA THR A 293 11.20 10.18 -7.75
C THR A 293 11.71 8.78 -8.06
N PRO A 294 12.44 8.59 -9.17
CA PRO A 294 13.13 7.33 -9.46
C PRO A 294 14.01 6.87 -8.28
#